data_AF-A0A353NRG1-F1
#
_entry.id   AF-A0A353NRG1-F1
#
_cell.length_a   1.000
_cell.length_b   1.000
_cell.length_c   1.000
_cell.angle_alpha   90.00
_cell.angle_beta   90.00
_cell.angle_gamma   90.00
#
_symmetry.space_group_name_H-M   'P 1'
#
loop_
_entity.id
_entity.type
_entity.pdbx_description
1 polymer ?
#
loop_
_entity_poly.entity_id
_entity_poly.type
_entity_poly.pdbx_seq_one_letter_code
_entity_poly.pdbx_strand_id
1 'polypeptide(L)'
;MMITAQGKERYSRQIMIKEIGEDGQIRLAGSKVLVVGAGGLGSAVLYYLAAAGIGTIGIIDDQDVELSNLQRQILHTTSRIGMPKVESARIALQALNPEITVVPYHLR
;
A
#
# COMPACT_ATOMS: atom_id res chain seq x y z
N MET A 1 13.32 5.42 -14.79
CA MET A 1 12.61 6.26 -13.81
C MET A 1 13.65 6.81 -12.84
N MET A 2 13.53 8.07 -12.43
CA MET A 2 14.37 8.65 -11.38
C MET A 2 13.55 8.79 -10.10
N ILE A 3 14.19 8.57 -8.94
CA ILE A 3 13.58 8.81 -7.64
C ILE A 3 13.55 10.32 -7.41
N THR A 4 12.38 10.86 -7.02
CA THR A 4 12.20 12.28 -6.70
C THR A 4 13.04 12.68 -5.47
N ALA A 5 13.21 13.98 -5.22
CA ALA A 5 13.88 14.44 -4.01
C ALA A 5 13.16 13.96 -2.72
N GLN A 6 11.82 14.01 -2.71
CA GLN A 6 11.01 13.48 -1.60
C GLN A 6 11.18 11.96 -1.46
N GLY A 7 11.20 11.22 -2.57
CA GLY A 7 11.45 9.78 -2.57
C GLY A 7 12.82 9.43 -2.01
N LYS A 8 13.87 10.20 -2.33
CA LYS A 8 15.22 10.00 -1.76
C LYS A 8 15.23 10.17 -0.25
N GLU A 9 14.52 11.16 0.29
CA GLU A 9 14.37 11.34 1.73
C GLU A 9 13.61 10.16 2.36
N ARG A 10 12.44 9.82 1.80
CA ARG A 10 11.55 8.74 2.27
C ARG A 10 12.25 7.38 2.30
N TYR A 11 12.97 7.03 1.23
CA TYR A 11 13.59 5.72 1.05
C TYR A 11 15.06 5.66 1.47
N SER A 12 15.61 6.75 2.05
CA SER A 12 17.00 6.84 2.48
C SER A 12 17.49 5.62 3.27
N ARG A 13 16.67 5.13 4.23
CA ARG A 13 17.00 3.95 5.05
C ARG A 13 16.99 2.63 4.26
N GLN A 14 16.16 2.52 3.23
CA GLN A 14 16.09 1.33 2.36
C GLN A 14 17.27 1.34 1.38
N ILE A 15 17.60 2.49 0.81
CA ILE A 15 18.73 2.69 -0.11
C ILE A 15 20.08 2.37 0.56
N MET A 16 20.22 2.64 1.86
CA MET A 16 21.44 2.27 2.61
C MET A 16 21.68 0.76 2.72
N ILE A 17 20.66 -0.08 2.51
CA ILE A 17 20.81 -1.54 2.49
C ILE A 17 21.48 -1.91 1.17
N LYS A 18 22.68 -2.51 1.24
CA LYS A 18 23.54 -2.79 0.08
C LYS A 18 22.84 -3.64 -0.99
N GLU A 19 21.99 -4.58 -0.58
CA GLU A 19 21.22 -5.47 -1.44
C GLU A 19 20.08 -4.75 -2.17
N ILE A 20 19.67 -3.57 -1.70
CA ILE A 20 18.65 -2.72 -2.34
C ILE A 20 19.38 -1.63 -3.15
N GLY A 21 20.09 -0.72 -2.50
CA GLY A 21 20.73 0.42 -3.16
C GLY A 21 19.74 1.33 -3.89
N GLU A 22 20.25 2.32 -4.62
CA GLU A 22 19.40 3.19 -5.46
C GLU A 22 18.72 2.39 -6.59
N ASP A 23 19.44 1.46 -7.21
CA ASP A 23 18.94 0.65 -8.32
C ASP A 23 17.78 -0.26 -7.91
N GLY A 24 17.88 -0.92 -6.75
CA GLY A 24 16.79 -1.72 -6.19
C GLY A 24 15.57 -0.87 -5.89
N GLN A 25 15.76 0.34 -5.36
CA GLN A 25 14.66 1.25 -5.10
C GLN A 25 13.99 1.74 -6.40
N ILE A 26 14.76 2.02 -7.45
CA ILE A 26 14.21 2.33 -8.79
C ILE A 26 13.39 1.15 -9.34
N ARG A 27 13.87 -0.09 -9.12
CA ARG A 27 13.14 -1.30 -9.53
C ARG A 27 11.83 -1.48 -8.75
N LEU A 28 11.82 -1.24 -7.43
CA LEU A 28 10.60 -1.28 -6.62
C LEU A 28 9.59 -0.22 -7.09
N ALA A 29 10.06 1.01 -7.33
CA ALA A 29 9.24 2.10 -7.86
C ALA A 29 8.69 1.82 -9.27
N GLY A 30 9.37 1.00 -10.07
CA GLY A 30 8.86 0.55 -11.38
C GLY A 30 7.99 -0.70 -11.34
N SER A 31 7.86 -1.36 -10.19
CA SER A 31 7.16 -2.64 -10.05
C SER A 31 5.65 -2.46 -9.86
N LYS A 32 4.91 -3.51 -10.23
CA LYS A 32 3.46 -3.60 -10.02
C LYS A 32 3.13 -4.88 -9.26
N VAL A 33 2.34 -4.76 -8.20
CA VAL A 33 1.91 -5.89 -7.35
C VAL A 33 0.40 -5.88 -7.24
N LEU A 34 -0.22 -7.05 -7.39
CA LEU A 34 -1.65 -7.26 -7.14
C LEU A 34 -1.81 -8.01 -5.82
N VAL A 35 -2.62 -7.47 -4.91
CA VAL A 35 -2.99 -8.10 -3.65
C VAL A 35 -4.46 -8.47 -3.69
N VAL A 36 -4.75 -9.75 -3.48
CA VAL A 36 -6.12 -10.28 -3.39
C VAL A 36 -6.48 -10.41 -1.91
N GLY A 37 -7.42 -9.60 -1.47
CA GLY A 37 -7.86 -9.44 -0.09
C GLY A 37 -7.21 -8.23 0.60
N ALA A 38 -8.04 -7.33 1.09
CA ALA A 38 -7.70 -6.20 1.96
C ALA A 38 -8.06 -6.49 3.44
N GLY A 39 -8.25 -7.77 3.80
CA GLY A 39 -8.54 -8.21 5.18
C GLY A 39 -7.32 -8.16 6.13
N GLY A 40 -7.24 -9.09 7.07
CA GLY A 40 -6.20 -9.04 8.13
C GLY A 40 -4.78 -9.19 7.60
N LEU A 41 -4.56 -10.20 6.74
CA LEU A 41 -3.27 -10.40 6.07
C LEU A 41 -2.97 -9.27 5.08
N GLY A 42 -3.97 -8.90 4.27
CA GLY A 42 -3.88 -7.80 3.32
C GLY A 42 -3.47 -6.49 3.98
N SER A 43 -4.04 -6.17 5.15
CA SER A 43 -3.72 -4.97 5.90
C SER A 43 -2.23 -4.84 6.22
N ALA A 44 -1.59 -5.92 6.70
CA ALA A 44 -0.16 -5.91 7.00
C ALA A 44 0.69 -5.81 5.72
N VAL A 45 0.37 -6.62 4.71
CA VAL A 45 1.12 -6.68 3.44
C VAL A 45 1.07 -5.33 2.72
N LEU A 46 -0.12 -4.74 2.59
CA LEU A 46 -0.34 -3.51 1.84
C LEU A 46 0.43 -2.32 2.41
N TYR A 47 0.47 -2.19 3.75
CA TYR A 47 1.27 -1.13 4.37
C TYR A 47 2.76 -1.26 4.05
N TYR A 48 3.33 -2.46 4.13
CA TYR A 48 4.76 -2.65 3.85
C TYR A 48 5.09 -2.52 2.36
N LEU A 49 4.22 -2.95 1.45
CA LEU A 49 4.40 -2.70 0.01
C LEU A 49 4.39 -1.20 -0.31
N ALA A 50 3.46 -0.45 0.29
CA ALA A 50 3.38 0.99 0.10
C ALA A 50 4.59 1.72 0.72
N ALA A 51 5.02 1.32 1.91
CA ALA A 51 6.19 1.86 2.60
C ALA A 51 7.50 1.53 1.87
N ALA A 52 7.60 0.36 1.24
CA ALA A 52 8.73 -0.04 0.40
C ALA A 52 8.77 0.71 -0.95
N GLY A 53 7.69 1.41 -1.31
CA GLY A 53 7.64 2.20 -2.54
C GLY A 53 7.38 1.36 -3.79
N ILE A 54 6.57 0.31 -3.70
CA ILE A 54 6.03 -0.35 -4.89
C ILE A 54 5.23 0.67 -5.71
N GLY A 55 5.63 0.89 -6.96
CA GLY A 55 5.07 1.96 -7.78
C GLY A 55 3.59 1.84 -8.05
N THR A 56 3.10 0.61 -8.26
CA THR A 56 1.66 0.36 -8.44
C THR A 56 1.20 -0.83 -7.61
N ILE A 57 0.18 -0.61 -6.78
CA ILE A 57 -0.46 -1.65 -5.97
C ILE A 57 -1.92 -1.77 -6.42
N GLY A 58 -2.26 -2.90 -7.03
CA GLY A 58 -3.66 -3.29 -7.26
C GLY A 58 -4.22 -4.00 -6.04
N ILE A 59 -5.46 -3.70 -5.67
CA ILE A 59 -6.14 -4.33 -4.52
C ILE A 59 -7.49 -4.86 -4.97
N ILE A 60 -7.73 -6.16 -4.82
CA ILE A 60 -9.02 -6.80 -5.05
C ILE A 60 -9.62 -7.18 -3.70
N ASP A 61 -10.83 -6.73 -3.39
CA ASP A 61 -11.63 -7.19 -2.25
C ASP A 61 -13.10 -6.83 -2.54
N ASP A 62 -14.03 -7.72 -2.20
CA ASP A 62 -15.46 -7.56 -2.47
C ASP A 62 -16.25 -7.05 -1.26
N GLN A 63 -15.60 -6.92 -0.10
CA GLN A 63 -16.24 -6.60 1.16
C GLN A 63 -16.11 -5.12 1.56
N ASP A 64 -17.00 -4.72 2.47
CA ASP A 64 -16.96 -3.42 3.13
C ASP A 64 -16.27 -3.50 4.50
N VAL A 65 -15.87 -2.36 5.03
CA VAL A 65 -15.27 -2.26 6.38
C VAL A 65 -16.35 -2.49 7.44
N GLU A 66 -16.08 -3.39 8.38
CA GLU A 66 -16.98 -3.69 9.50
C GLU A 66 -16.26 -3.58 10.85
N LEU A 67 -17.00 -3.18 11.89
CA LEU A 67 -16.46 -3.01 13.25
C LEU A 67 -15.80 -4.30 13.79
N SER A 68 -16.45 -5.45 13.59
CA SER A 68 -15.98 -6.78 14.01
C SER A 68 -14.60 -7.15 13.44
N ASN A 69 -14.23 -6.52 12.33
CA ASN A 69 -13.00 -6.79 11.60
C ASN A 69 -11.83 -5.89 12.03
N LEU A 70 -12.08 -4.78 12.71
CA LEU A 70 -11.05 -3.77 13.04
C LEU A 70 -9.99 -4.25 14.04
N GLN A 71 -10.27 -5.30 14.82
CA GLN A 71 -9.27 -5.88 15.74
C GLN A 71 -8.02 -6.45 15.06
N ARG A 72 -8.12 -6.78 13.75
CA ARG A 72 -7.01 -7.33 12.96
C ARG A 72 -6.78 -6.63 11.62
N GLN A 73 -7.75 -5.87 11.12
CA GLN A 73 -7.67 -5.18 9.82
C GLN A 73 -7.22 -3.73 10.03
N ILE A 74 -5.98 -3.56 10.49
CA ILE A 74 -5.39 -2.27 10.90
C ILE A 74 -5.26 -1.23 9.76
N LEU A 75 -5.51 -1.63 8.52
CA LEU A 75 -5.59 -0.72 7.38
C LEU A 75 -6.86 0.14 7.39
N HIS A 76 -7.88 -0.31 8.13
CA HIS A 76 -9.18 0.34 8.23
C HIS A 76 -9.37 1.03 9.59
N THR A 77 -10.30 1.98 9.65
CA THR A 77 -10.61 2.75 10.87
C THR A 77 -12.11 2.80 11.08
N THR A 78 -12.54 3.08 12.32
CA THR A 78 -13.96 3.23 12.69
C THR A 78 -14.67 4.26 11.83
N SER A 79 -13.99 5.36 11.45
CA SER A 79 -14.54 6.40 10.58
C SER A 79 -14.84 5.95 9.14
N ARG A 80 -14.38 4.76 8.73
CA ARG A 80 -14.58 4.21 7.39
C ARG A 80 -15.45 2.96 7.38
N ILE A 81 -16.15 2.64 8.46
CA ILE A 81 -17.13 1.54 8.49
C ILE A 81 -18.20 1.76 7.40
N GLY A 82 -18.54 0.70 6.67
CA GLY A 82 -19.46 0.72 5.52
C GLY A 82 -18.82 1.16 4.19
N MET A 83 -17.55 1.58 4.19
CA MET A 83 -16.81 1.86 2.95
C MET A 83 -16.27 0.56 2.35
N PRO A 84 -16.23 0.40 1.01
CA PRO A 84 -15.51 -0.69 0.37
C PRO A 84 -14.07 -0.78 0.86
N LYS A 85 -13.61 -1.98 1.23
CA LYS A 85 -12.27 -2.15 1.79
C LYS A 85 -11.17 -1.69 0.84
N VAL A 86 -11.33 -1.93 -0.46
CA VAL A 86 -10.37 -1.47 -1.47
C VAL A 86 -10.21 0.05 -1.48
N GLU A 87 -11.30 0.79 -1.23
CA GLU A 87 -11.28 2.24 -1.21
C GLU A 87 -10.73 2.77 0.13
N SER A 88 -11.13 2.16 1.25
CA SER A 88 -10.51 2.45 2.54
C SER A 88 -9.01 2.18 2.52
N ALA A 89 -8.56 1.13 1.83
CA ALA A 89 -7.17 0.78 1.67
C ALA A 89 -6.45 1.85 0.84
N ARG A 90 -7.01 2.25 -0.30
CA ARG A 90 -6.48 3.33 -1.16
C ARG A 90 -6.22 4.60 -0.36
N ILE A 91 -7.20 5.05 0.43
CA ILE A 91 -7.08 6.24 1.29
C ILE A 91 -5.91 6.08 2.27
N ALA A 92 -5.83 4.95 2.98
CA ALA A 92 -4.79 4.72 3.97
C ALA A 92 -3.38 4.67 3.35
N LEU A 93 -3.22 3.97 2.23
CA LEU A 93 -1.92 3.80 1.58
C LEU A 93 -1.43 5.09 0.92
N GLN A 94 -2.32 5.87 0.31
CA GLN A 94 -1.94 7.17 -0.27
C GLN A 94 -1.64 8.23 0.79
N ALA A 95 -2.30 8.16 1.96
CA ALA A 95 -1.94 9.01 3.09
C ALA A 95 -0.53 8.67 3.63
N LEU A 96 -0.16 7.39 3.63
CA LEU A 96 1.19 6.96 4.02
C LEU A 96 2.24 7.36 2.97
N ASN A 97 1.96 7.10 1.70
CA ASN A 97 2.87 7.34 0.60
C ASN A 97 2.11 7.88 -0.63
N PRO A 98 2.13 9.21 -0.86
CA PRO A 98 1.38 9.81 -1.96
C PRO A 98 2.02 9.58 -3.35
N GLU A 99 3.25 9.07 -3.42
CA GLU A 99 3.96 8.85 -4.69
C GLU A 99 3.59 7.52 -5.37
N ILE A 100 2.88 6.62 -4.68
CA ILE A 100 2.46 5.34 -5.24
C ILE A 100 1.08 5.43 -5.90
N THR A 101 0.87 4.61 -6.92
CA THR A 101 -0.44 4.41 -7.53
C THR A 101 -1.15 3.24 -6.86
N VAL A 102 -2.36 3.46 -6.35
CA VAL A 102 -3.19 2.40 -5.79
C VAL A 102 -4.44 2.25 -6.64
N VAL A 103 -4.66 1.03 -7.14
CA VAL A 103 -5.78 0.71 -8.06
C VAL A 103 -6.77 -0.21 -7.34
N PRO A 104 -7.94 0.31 -6.91
CA PRO A 104 -8.96 -0.49 -6.27
C PRO A 104 -9.79 -1.27 -7.30
N TYR A 105 -10.03 -2.54 -7.03
CA TYR A 105 -10.91 -3.42 -7.79
C TYR A 105 -11.98 -3.98 -6.85
N HIS A 106 -13.12 -3.29 -6.77
CA HIS A 106 -14.28 -3.78 -6.02
C HIS A 106 -15.10 -4.71 -6.93
N LEU A 107 -14.70 -5.98 -6.99
CA LEU A 107 -15.28 -6.99 -7.87
C LEU A 107 -15.78 -8.17 -7.04
N ARG A 108 -16.97 -8.68 -7.37
CA ARG A 108 -17.54 -9.91 -6.82
C ARG A 108 -17.22 -11.12 -7.69
#